data_AF-A0A5N7ZXP2-F1
#
_entry.id   AF-A0A5N7ZXP2-F1
#
_cell.length_a   1.000
_cell.length_b   1.000
_cell.length_c   1.000
_cell.angle_alpha   90.00
_cell.angle_beta   90.00
_cell.angle_gamma   90.00
#
_symmetry.space_group_name_H-M   'P 1'
#
loop_
_entity.id
_entity.type
_entity.pdbx_description
1 polymer ?
#
loop_
_entity_poly.entity_id
_entity_poly.type
_entity_poly.pdbx_seq_one_letter_code
_entity_poly.pdbx_strand_id
1 'polypeptide(L)'
;MRGLLGRPPPGPRSGILLAPCAGVHTFGMRYAIDVAFVSRTGRVVAVRRALPPWRVALRLGAVAVVEMRAGVLDAEYGGVRGIEAAIQYAARRDVERDLQRARQLGRQADGHQQAGAEVDEQEHHDPGGAVDHERHLVAPARDPREEQRLDQAQPVPGHQDRRVPEERRDHDVDDGE
;
A
#
# COMPACT_ATOMS: atom_id res chain seq x y z
N MET A 1 -11.56 10.76 13.19
CA MET A 1 -10.88 10.91 11.88
C MET A 1 -11.84 11.13 10.72
N ARG A 2 -11.41 11.83 9.65
CA ARG A 2 -12.20 12.04 8.42
C ARG A 2 -11.75 11.21 7.22
N GLY A 3 -10.50 10.74 7.19
CA GLY A 3 -9.96 9.99 6.05
C GLY A 3 -10.09 10.76 4.74
N LEU A 4 -10.47 10.05 3.67
CA LEU A 4 -10.69 10.62 2.33
C LEU A 4 -12.03 11.36 2.17
N LEU A 5 -12.86 11.47 3.22
CA LEU A 5 -14.14 12.19 3.14
C LEU A 5 -13.92 13.67 2.79
N GLY A 6 -14.61 14.13 1.75
CA GLY A 6 -14.51 15.51 1.25
C GLY A 6 -13.19 15.84 0.52
N ARG A 7 -12.33 14.84 0.27
CA ARG A 7 -11.04 15.02 -0.43
C ARG A 7 -11.11 14.46 -1.86
N PRO A 8 -10.39 15.05 -2.83
CA PRO A 8 -10.21 14.41 -4.13
C PRO A 8 -9.48 13.06 -3.97
N PRO A 9 -9.69 12.10 -4.89
CA PRO A 9 -9.02 10.82 -4.79
C PRO A 9 -7.49 11.00 -4.85
N PRO A 10 -6.73 10.33 -3.97
CA PRO A 10 -5.27 10.44 -3.93
C PRO A 10 -4.63 9.91 -5.23
N GLY A 11 -3.35 10.17 -5.44
CA GLY A 11 -2.62 9.62 -6.58
C GLY A 11 -2.56 8.09 -6.55
N PRO A 12 -2.25 7.43 -7.67
CA PRO A 12 -2.23 5.97 -7.78
C PRO A 12 -1.18 5.27 -6.89
N ARG A 13 -0.26 6.03 -6.29
CA ARG A 13 0.76 5.53 -5.35
C ARG A 13 0.69 6.19 -3.98
N SER A 14 -0.44 6.83 -3.67
CA SER A 14 -0.65 7.48 -2.39
C SER A 14 -1.96 7.10 -1.72
N GLY A 15 -1.98 7.24 -0.40
CA GLY A 15 -3.11 6.89 0.44
C GLY A 15 -3.05 7.57 1.80
N ILE A 16 -4.01 7.26 2.66
CA ILE A 16 -4.05 7.75 4.04
C ILE A 16 -4.03 6.54 4.97
N LEU A 17 -3.12 6.54 5.93
CA LEU A 17 -3.11 5.62 7.06
C LEU A 17 -3.91 6.23 8.21
N LEU A 18 -4.91 5.49 8.68
CA LEU A 18 -5.73 5.80 9.84
C LEU A 18 -5.31 4.88 11.00
N ALA A 19 -4.83 5.45 12.10
CA ALA A 19 -4.41 4.69 13.27
C ALA A 19 -4.66 5.45 14.60
N PRO A 20 -5.20 4.80 15.65
CA PRO A 20 -5.72 3.44 15.65
C PRO A 20 -7.06 3.33 14.91
N CYS A 21 -7.21 2.33 14.03
CA CYS A 21 -8.46 2.14 13.28
C CYS A 21 -8.63 0.67 12.87
N ALA A 22 -9.82 0.11 13.12
CA ALA A 22 -10.17 -1.26 12.74
C ALA A 22 -11.35 -1.33 11.75
N GLY A 23 -11.86 -0.18 11.33
CA GLY A 23 -13.04 -0.08 10.48
C GLY A 23 -13.20 1.30 9.87
N VAL A 24 -13.69 1.35 8.63
CA VAL A 24 -13.99 2.58 7.91
C VAL A 24 -15.41 2.57 7.40
N HIS A 25 -15.96 3.76 7.21
CA HIS A 25 -17.22 3.95 6.52
C HIS A 25 -17.04 4.86 5.32
N THR A 26 -17.86 4.67 4.29
CA THR A 26 -17.86 5.50 3.08
C THR A 26 -19.12 6.38 2.99
N PHE A 27 -19.78 6.66 4.12
CA PHE A 27 -20.89 7.61 4.19
C PHE A 27 -20.45 9.00 3.73
N GLY A 28 -21.24 9.63 2.86
CA GLY A 28 -20.93 10.95 2.30
C GLY A 28 -19.79 10.98 1.27
N MET A 29 -19.20 9.84 0.91
CA MET A 29 -18.19 9.77 -0.15
C MET A 29 -18.82 9.84 -1.54
N ARG A 30 -18.11 10.44 -2.49
CA ARG A 30 -18.55 10.57 -3.89
C ARG A 30 -17.96 9.51 -4.82
N TYR A 31 -17.00 8.72 -4.34
CA TYR A 31 -16.27 7.73 -5.13
C TYR A 31 -15.92 6.51 -4.27
N ALA A 32 -15.65 5.40 -4.94
CA ALA A 32 -15.22 4.16 -4.30
C ALA A 32 -13.72 4.20 -3.94
N ILE A 33 -13.34 3.51 -2.86
CA ILE A 33 -11.96 3.46 -2.37
C ILE A 33 -11.47 2.04 -2.19
N ASP A 34 -10.16 1.86 -2.32
CA ASP A 34 -9.49 0.64 -1.87
C ASP A 34 -9.12 0.79 -0.40
N VAL A 35 -9.36 -0.27 0.37
CA VAL A 35 -9.11 -0.32 1.81
C VAL A 35 -8.24 -1.51 2.15
N ALA A 36 -7.14 -1.28 2.85
CA ALA A 36 -6.29 -2.35 3.41
C ALA A 36 -6.25 -2.25 4.94
N PHE A 37 -6.61 -3.34 5.61
CA PHE A 37 -6.57 -3.47 7.06
C PHE A 37 -5.20 -3.99 7.50
N VAL A 38 -4.58 -3.34 8.49
CA VAL A 38 -3.19 -3.58 8.87
C VAL A 38 -3.11 -4.06 10.32
N SER A 39 -2.33 -5.11 10.56
CA SER A 39 -2.05 -5.64 11.91
C SER A 39 -1.00 -4.80 12.65
N ARG A 40 -0.83 -5.09 13.95
CA ARG A 40 0.21 -4.47 14.77
C ARG A 40 1.65 -4.74 14.29
N THR A 41 1.85 -5.79 13.49
CA THR A 41 3.15 -6.09 12.88
C THR A 41 3.36 -5.39 11.53
N GLY A 42 2.47 -4.48 11.13
CA GLY A 42 2.54 -3.77 9.85
C GLY A 42 2.21 -4.64 8.64
N ARG A 43 1.51 -5.77 8.81
CA ARG A 43 1.09 -6.66 7.72
C ARG A 43 -0.37 -6.42 7.35
N VAL A 44 -0.70 -6.55 6.07
CA VAL A 44 -2.08 -6.45 5.60
C VAL A 44 -2.81 -7.75 5.91
N VAL A 45 -3.88 -7.66 6.71
CA VAL A 45 -4.68 -8.82 7.15
C VAL A 45 -5.99 -8.97 6.39
N ALA A 46 -6.45 -7.91 5.74
CA ALA A 46 -7.62 -7.96 4.84
C ALA A 46 -7.60 -6.80 3.85
N VAL A 47 -8.25 -7.00 2.71
CA VAL A 47 -8.45 -5.96 1.71
C VAL A 47 -9.91 -5.89 1.28
N ARG A 48 -10.35 -4.68 0.93
CA ARG A 48 -11.61 -4.40 0.24
C ARG A 48 -11.30 -3.52 -0.96
N ARG A 49 -11.46 -4.10 -2.15
CA ARG A 49 -11.30 -3.39 -3.42
C ARG A 49 -12.58 -2.64 -3.77
N ALA A 50 -12.43 -1.43 -4.30
CA ALA A 50 -13.51 -0.61 -4.82
C ALA A 50 -14.74 -0.56 -3.87
N LEU A 51 -14.51 -0.34 -2.58
CA LEU A 51 -15.56 -0.20 -1.58
C LEU A 51 -16.44 1.00 -1.95
N PRO A 52 -17.72 0.80 -2.33
CA PRO A 52 -18.54 1.88 -2.85
C PRO A 52 -18.98 2.84 -1.74
N PRO A 53 -19.47 4.04 -2.08
CA PRO A 53 -20.13 4.93 -1.13
C PRO A 53 -21.23 4.25 -0.33
N TRP A 54 -21.49 4.76 0.89
CA TRP A 54 -22.55 4.27 1.78
C TRP A 54 -22.39 2.81 2.23
N ARG A 55 -21.16 2.42 2.54
CA ARG A 55 -20.79 1.11 3.09
C ARG A 55 -19.94 1.25 4.33
N VAL A 56 -19.87 0.16 5.08
CA VAL A 56 -18.98 0.01 6.24
C VAL A 56 -18.16 -1.25 6.03
N ALA A 57 -16.87 -1.16 6.35
CA ALA A 57 -15.97 -2.30 6.36
C ALA A 57 -15.20 -2.34 7.68
N LEU A 58 -15.20 -3.50 8.34
CA LEU A 58 -14.48 -3.73 9.59
C LEU A 58 -13.65 -5.01 9.53
N ARG A 59 -12.56 -5.04 10.31
CA ARG A 59 -11.76 -6.24 10.50
C ARG A 59 -11.19 -6.31 11.92
N LEU A 60 -11.68 -7.26 12.72
CA LEU A 60 -11.11 -7.54 14.05
C LEU A 60 -9.64 -7.95 13.93
N GLY A 61 -8.78 -7.41 14.79
CA GLY A 61 -7.34 -7.64 14.76
C GLY A 61 -6.56 -6.67 13.88
N ALA A 62 -7.25 -5.80 13.12
CA ALA A 62 -6.62 -4.64 12.52
C ALA A 62 -6.40 -3.56 13.58
N VAL A 63 -5.24 -2.90 13.54
CA VAL A 63 -4.92 -1.74 14.38
C VAL A 63 -4.84 -0.45 13.57
N ALA A 64 -4.75 -0.57 12.24
CA ALA A 64 -4.78 0.57 11.33
C ALA A 64 -5.49 0.20 10.02
N VAL A 65 -5.92 1.22 9.29
CA VAL A 65 -6.53 1.10 7.96
C VAL A 65 -5.83 2.03 6.98
N VAL A 66 -5.53 1.53 5.78
CA VAL A 66 -5.04 2.34 4.67
C VAL A 66 -6.17 2.56 3.66
N GLU A 67 -6.53 3.83 3.43
CA GLU A 67 -7.48 4.26 2.40
C GLU A 67 -6.74 4.75 1.15
N MET A 68 -7.13 4.26 -0.02
CA MET A 68 -6.49 4.56 -1.31
C MET A 68 -7.56 4.80 -2.39
N ARG A 69 -7.14 5.36 -3.52
CA ARG A 69 -7.95 5.35 -4.74
C ARG A 69 -8.30 3.90 -5.12
N ALA A 70 -9.50 3.68 -5.62
CA ALA A 70 -9.87 2.38 -6.19
C ALA A 70 -8.91 1.99 -7.34
N GLY A 71 -8.48 0.73 -7.35
CA GLY A 71 -7.56 0.16 -8.35
C GLY A 71 -6.09 0.13 -7.90
N VAL A 72 -5.73 0.78 -6.79
CA VAL A 72 -4.35 0.75 -6.26
C VAL A 72 -3.96 -0.65 -5.76
N LEU A 73 -4.94 -1.46 -5.35
CA LEU A 73 -4.69 -2.85 -4.96
C LEU A 73 -4.39 -3.79 -6.14
N ASP A 74 -4.43 -3.30 -7.38
CA ASP A 74 -4.11 -4.08 -8.56
C ASP A 74 -2.58 -4.27 -8.72
N ALA A 75 -2.19 -5.32 -9.44
CA ALA A 75 -0.78 -5.73 -9.55
C ALA A 75 0.09 -4.63 -10.18
N GLU A 76 -0.47 -3.86 -11.11
CA GLU A 76 0.16 -2.71 -11.76
C GLU A 76 0.79 -1.74 -10.74
N TYR A 77 0.06 -1.46 -9.65
CA TYR A 77 0.47 -0.55 -8.59
C TYR A 77 1.18 -1.23 -7.40
N GLY A 78 1.42 -2.55 -7.51
CA GLY A 78 2.18 -3.34 -6.55
C GLY A 78 1.34 -4.12 -5.53
N GLY A 79 0.01 -3.97 -5.60
CA GLY A 79 -0.94 -4.68 -4.75
C GLY A 79 -0.60 -4.64 -3.27
N VAL A 80 -0.90 -5.73 -2.55
CA VAL A 80 -0.69 -5.83 -1.11
C VAL A 80 0.78 -5.62 -0.71
N ARG A 81 1.72 -6.19 -1.46
CA ARG A 81 3.16 -6.09 -1.17
C ARG A 81 3.67 -4.65 -1.27
N GLY A 82 3.17 -3.89 -2.24
CA GLY A 82 3.47 -2.47 -2.39
C GLY A 82 3.00 -1.65 -1.18
N ILE A 83 1.81 -1.96 -0.66
CA ILE A 83 1.25 -1.30 0.52
C ILE A 83 2.08 -1.62 1.77
N GLU A 84 2.40 -2.90 2.01
CA GLU A 84 3.23 -3.30 3.14
C GLU A 84 4.62 -2.64 3.10
N ALA A 85 5.23 -2.57 1.91
CA ALA A 85 6.51 -1.88 1.74
C ALA A 85 6.40 -0.39 2.05
N ALA A 86 5.31 0.28 1.63
CA ALA A 86 5.06 1.69 1.93
C ALA A 86 4.88 1.93 3.44
N ILE A 87 4.16 1.04 4.14
CA ILE A 87 3.98 1.09 5.60
C ILE A 87 5.33 0.95 6.30
N GLN A 88 6.13 -0.06 5.92
CA GLN A 88 7.46 -0.27 6.50
C GLN A 88 8.40 0.91 6.25
N TYR A 89 8.34 1.50 5.06
CA TYR A 89 9.13 2.69 4.72
C TYR A 89 8.74 3.89 5.58
N ALA A 90 7.45 4.14 5.77
CA ALA A 90 6.95 5.21 6.64
C ALA A 90 7.38 4.99 8.10
N ALA A 91 7.22 3.77 8.62
CA ALA A 91 7.62 3.43 9.99
C ALA A 91 9.12 3.66 10.23
N ARG A 92 9.99 3.30 9.27
CA ARG A 92 11.44 3.57 9.38
C ARG A 92 11.74 5.07 9.48
N ARG A 93 11.03 5.91 8.73
CA ARG A 93 11.23 7.37 8.77
C ARG A 93 10.75 8.00 10.07
N ASP A 94 9.67 7.49 10.65
CA ASP A 94 9.17 7.97 11.93
C ASP A 94 10.19 7.68 13.05
N VAL A 95 10.76 6.46 13.08
CA VAL A 95 11.84 6.10 14.02
C VAL A 95 13.05 7.02 13.86
N GLU A 96 13.49 7.28 12.63
CA GLU A 96 14.61 8.20 12.36
C GLU A 96 14.32 9.62 12.89
N ARG A 97 13.09 10.12 12.68
CA ARG A 97 12.68 11.44 13.19
C ARG A 97 12.63 11.49 14.71
N ASP A 98 12.11 10.45 15.36
CA ASP A 98 12.05 10.37 16.82
C ASP A 98 13.45 10.33 17.43
N LEU A 99 14.38 9.58 16.83
CA LEU A 99 15.79 9.57 17.23
C LEU A 99 16.43 10.95 17.06
N GLN A 100 16.15 11.65 15.95
CA GLN A 100 16.64 13.01 15.73
C GLN A 100 16.09 13.98 16.77
N ARG A 101 14.80 13.86 17.14
CA ARG A 101 14.16 14.68 18.16
C ARG A 101 14.76 14.42 19.55
N ALA A 102 14.95 13.16 19.92
CA ALA A 102 15.59 12.77 21.18
C ALA A 102 17.01 13.35 21.30
N ARG A 103 17.78 13.34 20.20
CA ARG A 103 19.11 13.97 20.16
C ARG A 103 19.07 15.49 20.34
N GLN A 104 18.07 16.17 19.77
CA GLN A 104 17.89 17.62 19.95
C GLN A 104 17.55 17.96 21.40
N LEU A 105 16.65 17.20 22.02
CA LEU A 105 16.28 17.37 23.42
C LEU A 105 17.47 17.13 24.36
N GLY A 106 18.30 16.10 24.08
CA GLY A 106 19.54 15.86 24.83
C GLY A 106 20.51 17.05 24.78
N ARG A 107 20.73 17.63 23.58
CA ARG A 107 21.58 18.82 23.45
C ARG A 107 21.01 20.05 24.14
N GLN A 108 19.69 20.21 24.19
CA GLN A 108 19.04 21.31 24.90
C GLN A 108 19.16 21.17 26.42
N ALA A 109 19.15 19.94 26.93
CA ALA A 109 19.39 19.64 28.35
C ALA A 109 20.87 19.89 28.74
N ASP A 110 21.82 19.59 27.85
CA ASP A 110 23.24 19.91 28.06
C ASP A 110 23.51 21.42 28.05
N GLY A 111 22.71 22.21 27.33
CA GLY A 111 22.79 23.68 27.29
C GLY A 111 22.17 24.41 28.48
N HIS A 112 21.37 23.74 29.32
CA HIS A 112 20.75 24.34 30.51
C HIS A 112 21.59 24.25 31.79
N GLN A 113 22.75 23.57 31.77
CA GLN A 113 23.67 23.56 32.91
C GLN A 113 24.45 24.88 33.08
N GLN A 114 24.10 25.93 32.33
CA GLN A 114 24.74 27.23 32.40
C GLN A 114 23.73 28.40 32.37
N ALA A 115 22.60 28.29 33.08
CA ALA A 115 21.82 29.45 33.52
C ALA A 115 21.05 29.07 34.79
N GLY A 116 21.34 29.77 35.89
CA GLY A 116 20.85 29.44 37.22
C GLY A 116 19.42 29.89 37.50
N ALA A 117 18.85 29.23 38.52
CA ALA A 117 17.80 29.68 39.44
C ALA A 117 16.47 30.16 38.82
N GLU A 118 15.42 29.34 38.96
CA GLU A 118 14.32 29.59 39.90
C GLU A 118 13.37 28.38 39.89
N VAL A 119 13.04 27.93 41.10
CA VAL A 119 12.08 26.85 41.38
C VAL A 119 10.69 27.47 41.47
N ASP A 120 9.76 27.00 40.64
CA ASP A 120 8.32 27.18 40.88
C ASP A 120 7.64 25.83 40.66
N GLU A 121 7.02 25.34 41.73
CA GLU A 121 6.46 24.01 41.82
C GLU A 121 5.02 23.99 41.29
N GLN A 122 4.80 23.07 40.34
CA GLN A 122 3.64 22.20 40.22
C GLN A 122 2.26 22.82 39.98
N GLU A 123 1.68 22.48 38.83
CA GLU A 123 0.48 21.63 38.88
C GLU A 123 0.32 20.74 37.63
N HIS A 124 -0.22 19.55 37.91
CA HIS A 124 -0.49 18.42 37.07
C HIS A 124 -1.22 18.72 35.75
N HIS A 125 -0.72 18.18 34.63
CA HIS A 125 -1.59 17.82 33.51
C HIS A 125 -1.23 16.46 32.91
N ASP A 126 -2.24 15.62 32.88
CA ASP A 126 -2.32 14.22 32.45
C ASP A 126 -2.03 14.04 30.94
N PRO A 127 -1.09 13.18 30.50
CA PRO A 127 -0.89 12.90 29.08
C PRO A 127 -1.61 11.60 28.68
N GLY A 128 -2.93 11.55 28.87
CA GLY A 128 -3.78 10.41 28.50
C GLY A 128 -4.51 10.56 27.15
N GLY A 129 -3.99 11.36 26.21
CA GLY A 129 -4.66 11.60 24.92
C GLY A 129 -4.33 10.52 23.90
N ALA A 130 -5.24 9.58 23.63
CA ALA A 130 -5.18 8.72 22.46
C ALA A 130 -5.34 9.58 21.20
N VAL A 131 -4.22 10.10 20.70
CA VAL A 131 -4.16 10.93 19.50
C VAL A 131 -4.52 10.09 18.27
N ASP A 132 -5.64 10.45 17.65
CA ASP A 132 -6.03 9.98 16.32
C ASP A 132 -4.96 10.43 15.30
N HIS A 133 -4.18 9.49 14.74
CA HIS A 133 -3.21 9.77 13.69
C HIS A 133 -3.74 9.48 12.28
N GLU A 134 -3.96 10.53 11.49
CA GLU A 134 -4.14 10.45 10.04
C GLU A 134 -2.82 10.82 9.35
N ARG A 135 -2.19 9.88 8.63
CA ARG A 135 -0.88 10.10 7.96
C ARG A 135 -0.97 9.85 6.46
N HIS A 136 -0.35 10.71 5.65
CA HIS A 136 -0.27 10.48 4.21
C HIS A 136 0.83 9.44 3.90
N LEU A 137 0.45 8.37 3.21
CA LEU A 137 1.37 7.37 2.70
C LEU A 137 1.67 7.67 1.24
N VAL A 138 2.95 7.72 0.89
CA VAL A 138 3.42 7.80 -0.49
C VAL A 138 4.41 6.67 -0.67
N ALA A 139 4.11 5.73 -1.59
CA ALA A 139 5.06 4.69 -1.92
C ALA A 139 6.31 5.33 -2.56
N PRO A 140 7.53 4.90 -2.20
CA PRO A 140 8.73 5.35 -2.90
C PRO A 140 8.63 5.00 -4.39
N ALA A 141 9.26 5.82 -5.25
CA ALA A 141 9.42 5.48 -6.65
C ALA A 141 10.08 4.09 -6.75
N ARG A 142 9.55 3.21 -7.63
CA ARG A 142 10.22 1.94 -7.91
C ARG A 142 11.62 2.25 -8.44
N ASP A 143 12.62 1.50 -8.00
CA ASP A 143 13.95 1.54 -8.60
C ASP A 143 13.82 0.97 -10.03
N PRO A 144 14.19 1.74 -11.08
CA PRO A 144 14.08 1.28 -12.47
C PRO A 144 14.90 0.01 -12.76
N ARG A 145 15.77 -0.42 -11.84
CA ARG A 145 16.54 -1.67 -11.97
C ARG A 145 15.74 -2.95 -11.78
N GLU A 146 14.58 -2.93 -11.11
CA GLU A 146 13.74 -4.13 -10.96
C GLU A 146 12.87 -4.43 -12.20
N GLU A 147 12.55 -3.42 -13.03
CA GLU A 147 11.74 -3.60 -14.25
C GLU A 147 12.48 -4.38 -15.34
N GLN A 148 13.82 -4.26 -15.44
CA GLN A 148 14.62 -4.94 -16.46
C GLN A 148 14.72 -6.47 -16.27
N ARG A 149 14.28 -7.00 -15.12
CA ARG A 149 14.31 -8.45 -14.83
C ARG A 149 13.06 -9.20 -15.29
N LEU A 150 11.99 -8.52 -15.65
CA LEU A 150 10.75 -9.13 -16.14
C LEU A 150 10.66 -9.17 -17.68
N ASP A 151 11.47 -8.38 -18.39
CA ASP A 151 11.47 -8.31 -19.86
C ASP A 151 12.40 -9.36 -20.53
N GLN A 152 13.19 -10.10 -19.75
CA GLN A 152 13.98 -11.24 -20.27
C GLN A 152 13.18 -12.55 -20.21
N ALA A 153 11.97 -12.54 -20.76
CA ALA A 153 11.31 -13.78 -21.17
C ALA A 153 11.93 -14.22 -22.50
N GLN A 154 12.68 -15.31 -22.47
CA GLN A 154 13.30 -15.87 -23.68
C GLN A 154 12.22 -16.16 -24.76
N PRO A 155 12.49 -15.85 -26.04
CA PRO A 155 11.56 -16.18 -27.11
C PRO A 155 11.44 -17.71 -27.24
N VAL A 156 10.20 -18.19 -27.18
CA VAL A 156 9.84 -19.59 -27.43
C VAL A 156 10.20 -19.92 -28.88
N PRO A 157 10.92 -21.03 -29.16
CA PRO A 157 11.24 -21.40 -30.54
C PRO A 157 9.96 -21.79 -31.29
N GLY A 158 9.75 -21.15 -32.45
CA GLY A 158 8.64 -21.43 -33.35
C GLY A 158 8.70 -22.83 -33.92
N HIS A 159 7.59 -23.57 -33.79
CA HIS A 159 7.38 -24.84 -34.47
C HIS A 159 7.14 -24.61 -35.96
N GLN A 160 8.07 -25.09 -36.79
CA GLN A 160 7.87 -25.25 -38.23
C GLN A 160 7.29 -26.63 -38.54
N ASP A 161 6.53 -26.65 -39.64
CA ASP A 161 6.15 -27.76 -40.51
C ASP A 161 5.08 -28.77 -40.06
N ARG A 162 3.96 -28.74 -40.81
CA ARG A 162 3.59 -29.89 -41.64
C ARG A 162 2.80 -29.48 -42.87
N ARG A 163 3.46 -29.52 -44.03
CA ARG A 163 2.82 -29.48 -45.36
C ARG A 163 1.93 -30.72 -45.53
N VAL A 164 0.76 -30.49 -46.13
CA VAL A 164 -0.16 -31.53 -46.59
C VAL A 164 0.37 -32.10 -47.92
N PRO A 165 0.45 -33.43 -48.13
CA PRO A 165 0.66 -33.98 -49.46
C PRO A 165 -0.69 -34.15 -50.18
N GLU A 166 -0.78 -33.62 -51.40
CA GLU A 166 -1.83 -33.93 -52.38
C GLU A 166 -1.72 -35.40 -52.81
N GLU A 167 -2.77 -36.18 -52.61
CA GLU A 167 -2.91 -37.50 -53.22
C GLU A 167 -3.79 -37.41 -54.47
N ARG A 168 -3.13 -37.52 -55.62
CA ARG A 168 -3.70 -37.64 -56.96
C ARG A 168 -4.42 -38.98 -57.05
N ARG A 169 -5.71 -38.96 -57.40
CA ARG A 169 -6.46 -40.15 -57.79
C ARG A 169 -6.48 -40.21 -59.31
N ASP A 170 -5.81 -41.19 -59.88
CA ASP A 170 -6.05 -41.65 -61.24
C ASP A 170 -5.80 -43.17 -61.30
N HIS A 171 -6.58 -43.84 -62.16
CA HIS A 171 -6.50 -45.23 -62.63
C HIS A 171 -7.16 -46.28 -61.72
N ASP A 172 -7.93 -47.27 -62.18
CA ASP A 172 -8.51 -47.62 -63.49
C ASP A 172 -9.60 -48.66 -63.14
N VAL A 173 -10.75 -48.63 -63.79
CA VAL A 173 -11.74 -49.71 -63.72
C VAL A 173 -11.67 -50.43 -65.07
N ASP A 174 -11.13 -51.64 -65.07
CA ASP A 174 -11.37 -52.60 -66.16
C ASP A 174 -11.36 -54.06 -65.66
N ASP A 175 -12.50 -54.69 -65.97
CA ASP A 175 -12.90 -56.08 -66.19
C ASP A 175 -12.09 -57.30 -65.73
N GLY A 176 -12.82 -58.33 -65.29
CA GLY A 176 -12.31 -59.70 -65.15
C GLY A 176 -13.29 -60.72 -64.56
N GLU A 177 -14.17 -61.24 -65.44
CA GLU A 177 -14.83 -62.57 -65.47
C GLU A 177 -15.77 -63.05 -64.34
#